data_AF-A0A382MC09-F1
#
_entry.id   AF-A0A382MC09-F1
#
_cell.length_a   1.000
_cell.length_b   1.000
_cell.length_c   1.000
_cell.angle_alpha   90.00
_cell.angle_beta   90.00
_cell.angle_gamma   90.00
#
_symmetry.space_group_name_H-M   'P 1'
#
loop_
_entity.id
_entity.type
_entity.pdbx_description
1 polymer ?
#
loop_
_entity_poly.entity_id
_entity_poly.type
_entity_poly.pdbx_seq_one_letter_code
_entity_poly.pdbx_strand_id
1 'polypeptide(L)' 'MIISRSPLRISLGGGGTDLESYYSKRGGFLVSAAIDKFIYIGIHRIFPDGFIIKYSKFENTKDVDSIKHPIIREVLKKY' A
#
# COMPACT_ATOMS: atom_id res chain seq x y z
N MET A 1 18.19 6.32 -6.30
CA MET A 1 17.36 6.05 -5.10
C MET A 1 16.19 7.00 -5.12
N ILE A 2 14.96 6.51 -4.99
CA ILE A 2 13.74 7.32 -4.89
C ILE A 2 13.17 7.08 -3.49
N ILE A 3 12.83 8.15 -2.80
CA ILE A 3 12.20 8.09 -1.49
C ILE A 3 10.89 8.87 -1.56
N SER A 4 9.81 8.27 -1.08
CA SER A 4 8.51 8.92 -0.94
C SER A 4 8.07 8.96 0.52
N ARG A 5 7.26 9.97 0.84
CA ARG A 5 6.66 10.15 2.16
C ARG A 5 5.15 10.32 1.99
N SER A 6 4.39 9.46 2.65
CA SER A 6 2.92 9.49 2.62
C SER A 6 2.37 9.75 4.02
N PRO A 7 1.48 10.75 4.21
CA PRO A 7 0.85 10.98 5.50
C PRO A 7 -0.16 9.88 5.83
N LEU A 8 -0.21 9.50 7.10
CA LEU A 8 -1.31 8.72 7.65
C LEU A 8 -2.56 9.59 7.75
N ARG A 9 -3.73 8.96 7.76
CA ARG A 9 -5.03 9.64 7.81
C ARG A 9 -5.91 9.05 8.90
N ILE A 10 -6.75 9.89 9.50
CA ILE A 10 -7.83 9.48 10.40
C ILE A 10 -9.16 9.79 9.72
N SER A 11 -10.05 8.81 9.71
CA SER A 11 -11.44 8.97 9.27
C SER A 11 -12.21 9.83 10.27
N LEU A 12 -12.81 10.92 9.81
CA LEU A 12 -13.63 11.82 10.63
C LEU A 12 -15.11 11.45 10.59
N GLY A 13 -15.55 10.81 9.51
CA GLY A 13 -16.92 10.35 9.33
C GLY A 13 -17.15 9.88 7.90
N GLY A 14 -18.11 8.97 7.72
CA GLY A 14 -18.40 8.37 6.43
C GLY A 14 -18.95 6.96 6.56
N GLY A 15 -19.22 6.33 5.42
CA GLY A 15 -19.72 4.96 5.33
C GLY A 15 -20.54 4.71 4.07
N GLY A 16 -21.43 3.71 4.16
CA GLY A 16 -22.35 3.37 3.08
C GLY A 16 -21.77 2.42 2.03
N THR A 17 -20.70 1.69 2.35
CA THR A 17 -20.07 0.68 1.47
C THR A 17 -20.06 -0.73 2.04
N ASP A 18 -20.76 -0.94 3.15
CA ASP A 18 -20.87 -2.21 3.87
C ASP A 18 -21.84 -3.19 3.18
N LEU A 19 -22.89 -2.67 2.53
CA LEU A 19 -23.89 -3.49 1.84
C LEU A 19 -23.97 -3.18 0.34
N GLU A 20 -23.74 -4.20 -0.50
CA GLU A 20 -23.74 -4.09 -1.96
C GLU A 20 -25.06 -3.58 -2.53
N SER A 21 -26.20 -4.06 -2.01
CA SER A 21 -27.53 -3.64 -2.48
C SER A 21 -27.80 -2.14 -2.29
N TYR A 22 -27.04 -1.50 -1.39
CA TYR A 22 -27.06 -0.07 -1.15
C TYR A 22 -26.00 0.67 -1.98
N TYR A 23 -24.71 0.32 -1.80
CA TYR A 23 -23.61 1.11 -2.38
C TYR A 23 -23.56 1.04 -3.90
N SER A 24 -24.01 -0.06 -4.51
CA SER A 24 -24.07 -0.20 -5.97
C SER A 24 -24.98 0.84 -6.63
N LYS A 25 -25.97 1.36 -5.89
CA LYS A 25 -26.97 2.33 -6.39
C LYS A 25 -26.77 3.74 -5.86
N ARG A 26 -26.27 3.87 -4.62
CA ARG A 26 -26.21 5.14 -3.88
C ARG A 26 -24.78 5.59 -3.56
N GLY A 27 -23.79 4.72 -3.78
CA GLY A 27 -22.40 4.95 -3.40
C GLY A 27 -22.19 5.01 -1.89
N GLY A 28 -21.02 5.51 -1.51
CA GLY A 28 -20.66 5.84 -0.13
C GLY A 28 -19.75 7.07 -0.13
N PHE A 29 -19.51 7.63 1.05
CA PHE A 29 -18.64 8.80 1.19
C PHE A 29 -17.84 8.72 2.48
N LEU A 30 -16.62 9.26 2.44
CA LEU A 30 -15.70 9.29 3.57
C LEU A 30 -14.98 10.63 3.62
N VAL A 31 -15.03 11.29 4.77
CA VAL A 31 -14.17 12.43 5.12
C VAL A 31 -13.04 11.91 5.99
N SER A 32 -11.80 12.18 5.58
CA SER A 32 -10.62 11.89 6.39
C SER A 32 -9.64 13.05 6.31
N ALA A 33 -8.83 13.22 7.35
CA ALA A 33 -7.78 14.22 7.40
C ALA A 33 -6.42 13.55 7.56
N ALA A 34 -5.40 14.12 6.91
CA ALA A 34 -4.01 13.76 7.16
C ALA A 34 -3.61 14.20 8.57
N ILE A 35 -2.78 13.40 9.22
CA ILE A 35 -2.18 13.73 10.51
C ILE A 35 -0.66 13.87 10.37
N ASP A 36 -0.02 14.48 11.37
CA ASP A 36 1.44 14.65 11.44
C ASP A 36 2.16 13.33 11.82
N LYS A 37 1.87 12.27 11.05
CA LYS A 37 2.49 10.94 11.11
C LYS A 37 2.64 10.44 9.68
N PHE A 38 3.79 9.85 9.37
CA PHE A 38 4.13 9.52 8.00
C PHE A 38 4.70 8.11 7.87
N ILE A 39 4.47 7.51 6.70
CA ILE A 39 5.17 6.31 6.23
C ILE A 39 6.17 6.74 5.16
N TYR A 40 7.38 6.19 5.26
CA TYR A 40 8.45 6.41 4.30
C TYR A 40 8.70 5.14 3.53
N ILE A 41 8.82 5.25 2.21
CA ILE A 41 9.19 4.14 1.34
C ILE A 41 10.40 4.57 0.52
N GLY A 42 11.45 3.77 0.54
CA GLY A 42 12.65 3.96 -0.27
C GLY A 42 12.81 2.82 -1.25
N ILE A 43 13.05 3.14 -2.52
CA ILE A 43 13.35 2.18 -3.57
C ILE A 43 14.64 2.56 -4.29
N HIS A 44 15.44 1.56 -4.65
CA HIS A 44 16.62 1.73 -5.48
C HIS A 44 16.89 0.43 -6.22
N ARG A 45 17.57 0.54 -7.37
CA ARG A 45 18.04 -0.64 -8.08
C ARG A 45 19.20 -1.24 -7.31
N ILE A 46 19.15 -2.55 -7.09
CA ILE A 46 20.23 -3.33 -6.48
C ILE A 46 21.07 -3.97 -7.60
N PHE A 47 22.33 -4.27 -7.30
CA PHE A 47 23.23 -4.96 -8.23
C PHE A 47 22.84 -6.41 -8.53
N PRO A 48 22.50 -7.26 -7.54
CA PRO A 48 22.04 -8.62 -7.83
C PRO A 48 20.63 -8.62 -8.41
N ASP A 49 20.33 -9.57 -9.28
CA ASP A 49 18.97 -9.79 -9.78
C ASP A 49 18.04 -10.25 -8.66
N GLY A 50 16.83 -9.68 -8.64
CA GLY A 50 15.76 -10.01 -7.69
C GLY A 50 15.31 -8.81 -6.86
N PHE A 51 14.69 -9.13 -5.72
CA PHE A 51 14.00 -8.20 -4.84
C PHE A 51 14.48 -8.39 -3.41
N ILE A 52 14.98 -7.31 -2.82
CA ILE A 52 15.26 -7.21 -1.39
C ILE A 52 14.20 -6.29 -0.78
N ILE A 53 13.33 -6.85 0.05
CA ILE A 53 12.20 -6.13 0.64
C ILE A 53 12.38 -6.12 2.16
N LYS A 54 12.39 -4.92 2.72
CA LYS A 54 12.59 -4.68 4.16
C LYS A 54 11.38 -3.96 4.73
N TYR A 55 10.70 -4.62 5.66
CA TYR A 55 9.63 -4.08 6.49
C TYR A 55 9.78 -4.67 7.89
N SER A 56 8.68 -5.02 8.60
CA SER A 56 8.76 -5.80 9.83
C SER A 56 9.41 -7.19 9.65
N LYS A 57 9.62 -7.62 8.40
CA LYS A 57 10.40 -8.81 8.03
C LYS A 57 11.38 -8.47 6.92
N PHE A 58 12.37 -9.33 6.75
CA PHE A 58 13.30 -9.31 5.64
C PHE A 58 12.91 -10.39 4.63
N GLU A 59 12.78 -9.99 3.36
CA GLU A 59 12.55 -10.92 2.25
C GLU A 59 13.63 -10.71 1.17
N ASN A 60 14.12 -11.82 0.62
CA ASN A 60 15.04 -11.83 -0.51
C ASN A 60 14.58 -12.92 -1.49
N THR A 61 14.06 -12.52 -2.64
CA THR A 61 13.48 -13.41 -3.65
C THR A 61 13.87 -12.95 -5.05
N LYS A 62 13.99 -13.89 -6.00
CA LYS A 62 14.25 -13.56 -7.41
C LYS A 62 12.98 -13.30 -8.21
N ASP A 63 11.85 -13.77 -7.70
CA ASP A 63 10.57 -13.78 -8.38
C ASP A 63 9.53 -12.98 -7.59
N VAL A 64 8.67 -12.26 -8.30
CA VAL A 64 7.63 -11.38 -7.74
C VAL A 64 6.54 -12.21 -7.07
N ASP A 65 6.13 -13.33 -7.67
CA ASP A 65 5.09 -14.19 -7.11
C ASP A 65 5.47 -14.77 -5.74
N SER A 66 6.77 -14.97 -5.52
CA SER A 66 7.35 -15.48 -4.29
C SER A 66 7.42 -14.45 -3.14
N ILE A 67 7.07 -13.18 -3.38
CA ILE A 67 7.00 -12.14 -2.34
C ILE A 67 5.83 -12.44 -1.40
N LYS A 68 6.10 -12.48 -0.09
CA LYS A 68 5.10 -12.75 0.95
C LYS A 68 4.28 -11.51 1.31
N HIS A 69 4.88 -10.32 1.29
CA HIS A 69 4.15 -9.08 1.54
C HIS A 69 3.09 -8.84 0.44
N PRO A 70 1.78 -8.91 0.75
CA PRO A 70 0.74 -8.94 -0.28
C PRO A 70 0.68 -7.65 -1.09
N ILE A 71 0.68 -6.48 -0.44
CA ILE A 71 0.57 -5.19 -1.14
C ILE A 71 1.77 -4.95 -2.07
N ILE A 72 3.00 -5.20 -1.58
CA ILE A 72 4.22 -5.00 -2.38
C ILE A 72 4.22 -5.94 -3.59
N ARG A 73 3.85 -7.22 -3.40
CA ARG A 73 3.73 -8.19 -4.49
C ARG A 73 2.77 -7.70 -5.57
N GLU A 74 1.53 -7.36 -5.21
CA GLU A 74 0.53 -6.98 -6.21
C GLU A 74 0.87 -5.66 -6.93
N VAL A 75 1.53 -4.72 -6.25
CA VAL A 75 2.02 -3.49 -6.90
C VAL A 75 3.11 -3.81 -7.92
N LEU A 76 4.08 -4.66 -7.58
CA LEU A 76 5.15 -5.07 -8.50
C LEU A 76 4.66 -5.99 -9.63
N LYS A 77 3.49 -6.64 -9.50
CA LYS A 77 2.86 -7.37 -10.60
C LYS A 77 2.15 -6.45 -11.59
N LYS A 78 1.61 -5.34 -11.10
CA LYS A 78 0.81 -4.41 -11.90
C LYS A 78 1.67 -3.49 -12.79
N TYR A 79 2.92 -3.23 -12.39
CA TYR A 79 3.85 -2.30 -13.04
C TYR A 79 5.15 -3.00 -13.40
#